data_AF-A0A354YT98-F1
#
_entry.id   AF-A0A354YT98-F1
#
_cell.length_a   1.000
_cell.length_b   1.000
_cell.length_c   1.000
_cell.angle_alpha   90.00
_cell.angle_beta   90.00
_cell.angle_gamma   90.00
#
_symmetry.space_group_name_H-M   'P 1'
#
loop_
_entity.id
_entity.type
_entity.pdbx_description
1 polymer ?
#
loop_
_entity_poly.entity_id
_entity_poly.type
_entity_poly.pdbx_seq_one_letter_code
_entity_poly.pdbx_strand_id
1 'polypeptide(L)'
;EPSAGSDVGDILSRAYPTDDPRIFKIKGNKIFITAGDNDFTENIIHLYLARIEGARPGTGGISLFVVPKYWVNEDGSFSDNDF
;
A
#
# COMPACT_ATOMS: atom_id res chain seq x y z
N GLU A 1 2.17 2.49 11.55
CA GLU A 1 2.25 1.13 12.17
C GLU A 1 2.24 1.29 13.68
N PRO A 2 1.91 0.27 14.49
CA PRO A 2 1.97 0.38 15.95
C PRO A 2 3.30 0.91 16.47
N SER A 3 4.40 0.53 15.81
CA SER A 3 5.78 0.93 16.15
C SER A 3 6.27 2.20 15.45
N ALA A 4 5.57 2.70 14.42
CA ALA A 4 6.04 3.80 13.57
C ALA A 4 4.93 4.84 13.40
N GLY A 5 4.84 5.73 14.39
CA GLY A 5 3.97 6.92 14.42
C GLY A 5 4.76 8.19 14.08
N SER A 6 5.64 8.64 14.99
CA SER A 6 6.53 9.79 14.75
C SER A 6 7.74 9.44 13.89
N ASP A 7 8.26 8.21 14.02
CA ASP A 7 9.36 7.72 13.18
C ASP A 7 8.82 6.88 12.02
N VAL A 8 8.48 7.56 10.93
CA VAL A 8 8.01 6.93 9.69
C VAL A 8 9.12 6.09 9.04
N GLY A 9 10.39 6.34 9.37
CA GLY A 9 11.54 5.59 8.83
C GLY A 9 11.54 4.12 9.19
N ASP A 10 10.96 3.77 10.34
CA ASP A 10 11.00 2.44 10.94
C ASP A 10 9.82 1.53 10.53
N ILE A 11 9.15 1.83 9.42
CA ILE A 11 8.10 0.95 8.90
C ILE A 11 8.64 -0.43 8.53
N LEU A 12 7.88 -1.44 8.94
CA LEU A 12 8.09 -2.85 8.64
C LEU A 12 7.36 -3.28 7.38
N SER A 13 6.37 -2.52 6.91
CA SER A 13 5.68 -2.82 5.66
C SER A 13 6.66 -2.94 4.48
N ARG A 14 6.48 -3.98 3.67
CA ARG A 14 7.33 -4.32 2.52
C ARG A 14 6.54 -4.36 1.22
N ALA A 15 7.21 -3.99 0.14
CA ALA A 15 6.75 -4.14 -1.23
C ALA A 15 7.67 -5.11 -1.98
N TYR A 16 7.09 -6.15 -2.57
CA TYR A 16 7.78 -7.18 -3.32
C TYR A 16 7.50 -6.99 -4.82
N PRO A 17 8.53 -6.93 -5.68
CA PRO A 17 8.32 -6.79 -7.11
C PRO A 17 7.58 -8.01 -7.68
N THR A 18 6.89 -7.79 -8.80
CA THR A 18 6.27 -8.86 -9.59
C THR A 18 6.86 -8.89 -11.00
N ASP A 19 6.32 -9.74 -11.88
CA ASP A 19 6.74 -9.79 -13.29
C ASP A 19 6.37 -8.50 -14.06
N ASP A 20 5.33 -7.75 -13.63
CA ASP A 20 5.09 -6.38 -14.11
C ASP A 20 5.88 -5.39 -13.24
N PRO A 21 6.82 -4.60 -13.81
CA PRO A 21 7.66 -3.68 -13.06
C PRO A 21 6.90 -2.51 -12.40
N ARG A 22 5.62 -2.32 -12.74
CA ARG A 22 4.73 -1.32 -12.13
C ARG A 22 3.94 -1.88 -10.97
N ILE A 23 3.88 -3.20 -10.82
CA ILE A 23 3.04 -3.88 -9.84
C ILE A 23 3.91 -4.48 -8.74
N PHE A 24 3.53 -4.19 -7.50
CA PHE A 24 4.20 -4.70 -6.30
C PHE A 24 3.17 -5.36 -5.39
N LYS A 25 3.54 -6.49 -4.79
CA LYS A 25 2.77 -7.10 -3.71
C LYS A 25 3.16 -6.44 -2.40
N ILE A 26 2.18 -5.93 -1.65
CA ILE A 26 2.43 -5.23 -0.39
C ILE A 26 2.08 -6.14 0.77
N LYS A 27 2.97 -6.20 1.76
CA LYS A 27 2.72 -6.91 3.02
C LYS A 27 3.03 -6.00 4.19
N GLY A 28 2.06 -5.81 5.07
CA GLY A 28 2.19 -5.00 6.27
C GLY A 28 0.84 -4.57 6.79
N ASN A 29 0.82 -4.03 8.00
CA ASN A 29 -0.40 -3.56 8.64
C ASN A 29 -0.25 -2.07 8.96
N LYS A 30 -1.27 -1.27 8.69
CA LYS A 30 -1.32 0.13 9.11
C LYS A 30 -2.40 0.29 10.17
N ILE A 31 -2.24 1.27 11.05
CA ILE A 31 -3.20 1.60 12.12
C ILE A 31 -3.51 3.09 12.08
N PHE A 32 -4.62 3.48 12.69
CA PHE A 32 -5.09 4.87 12.75
C PHE A 32 -5.26 5.51 11.37
N ILE A 33 -5.74 4.72 10.40
CA ILE A 33 -6.03 5.18 9.04
C ILE A 33 -7.43 5.77 9.01
N THR A 34 -7.51 7.10 9.02
CA THR A 34 -8.77 7.82 8.87
C THR A 34 -9.42 7.47 7.54
N ALA A 35 -10.71 7.10 7.57
CA ALA A 35 -11.45 6.61 6.40
C ALA A 35 -10.79 5.40 5.70
N GLY A 36 -10.07 4.57 6.47
CA GLY A 36 -9.42 3.36 5.95
C GLY A 36 -10.39 2.30 5.40
N ASP A 37 -11.65 2.34 5.78
CA ASP A 37 -12.73 1.64 5.09
C ASP A 37 -14.05 2.41 5.28
N ASN A 38 -14.95 2.33 4.30
CA ASN A 38 -16.28 2.94 4.34
C ASN A 38 -17.21 2.38 3.25
N ASP A 39 -18.50 2.69 3.36
CA ASP A 39 -19.60 2.25 2.49
C ASP A 39 -20.23 3.38 1.65
N PHE A 40 -19.81 4.63 1.83
CA PHE A 40 -20.32 5.79 1.07
C PHE A 40 -19.56 6.04 -0.24
N THR A 41 -18.51 5.25 -0.51
CA THR A 41 -17.80 5.21 -1.80
C THR A 41 -17.71 3.78 -2.31
N GLU A 42 -17.73 3.60 -3.62
CA GLU A 42 -17.64 2.28 -4.25
C GLU A 42 -16.22 1.69 -4.17
N ASN A 43 -15.19 2.54 -4.15
CA ASN A 43 -13.80 2.15 -4.10
C ASN A 43 -12.98 3.16 -3.29
N ILE A 44 -11.91 2.67 -2.66
CA ILE A 44 -11.02 3.47 -1.81
C ILE A 44 -9.60 3.31 -2.34
N ILE A 45 -8.92 4.43 -2.58
CA ILE A 45 -7.54 4.43 -3.07
C ILE A 45 -6.60 4.72 -1.90
N HIS A 46 -5.91 3.70 -1.40
CA HIS A 46 -4.95 3.86 -0.32
C HIS A 46 -3.60 4.34 -0.87
N LEU A 47 -3.13 5.47 -0.36
CA LEU A 47 -1.77 5.92 -0.54
C LEU A 47 -0.89 5.26 0.52
N TYR A 48 -0.21 4.18 0.13
CA TYR A 48 0.45 3.27 1.06
C TYR A 48 1.97 3.46 1.05
N LEU A 49 2.57 3.71 2.22
CA LEU A 49 4.03 3.76 2.38
C LEU A 49 4.58 2.38 2.75
N ALA A 50 5.45 1.85 1.90
CA ALA A 50 6.16 0.59 2.10
C ALA A 50 7.62 0.70 1.64
N ARG A 51 8.48 -0.18 2.14
CA ARG A 51 9.87 -0.31 1.70
C ARG A 51 9.98 -1.42 0.67
N ILE A 52 10.50 -1.12 -0.51
CA ILE A 52 10.81 -2.16 -1.51
C ILE A 52 11.87 -3.09 -0.94
N GLU A 53 11.74 -4.39 -1.16
CA GLU A 53 12.75 -5.36 -0.74
C GLU A 53 14.15 -4.98 -1.28
N GLY A 54 15.15 -4.95 -0.40
CA GLY A 54 16.51 -4.51 -0.74
C GLY A 54 16.74 -2.99 -0.77
N ALA A 55 15.71 -2.16 -0.57
CA ALA A 55 15.90 -0.71 -0.48
C ALA A 55 16.65 -0.31 0.82
N ARG A 56 17.39 0.80 0.75
CA ARG A 56 18.15 1.36 1.89
C ARG A 56 17.26 1.57 3.13
N PRO A 57 17.77 1.48 4.37
CA PRO A 57 16.99 1.74 5.58
C PRO A 57 16.58 3.22 5.74
N GLY A 58 15.73 3.50 6.72
CA GLY A 58 15.24 4.85 7.05
C GLY A 58 14.26 5.41 6.03
N THR A 59 13.87 6.68 6.20
CA THR A 59 12.85 7.34 5.36
C THR A 59 13.22 7.39 3.89
N GLY A 60 14.51 7.56 3.56
CA GLY A 60 14.98 7.64 2.19
C GLY A 60 14.80 6.38 1.34
N GLY A 61 14.48 5.23 1.93
CA GLY A 61 14.18 4.00 1.20
C GLY A 61 12.69 3.64 1.16
N ILE A 62 11.83 4.52 1.66
CA ILE A 62 10.38 4.33 1.60
C ILE A 62 9.88 4.81 0.24
N SER A 63 8.98 4.03 -0.34
CA SER A 63 8.26 4.37 -1.57
C SER A 63 6.77 4.54 -1.28
N LEU A 64 6.09 5.30 -2.13
CA LEU A 64 4.66 5.49 -2.08
C LEU A 64 3.99 4.63 -3.16
N PHE A 65 2.95 3.91 -2.76
CA PHE A 65 2.18 3.02 -3.63
C PHE A 65 0.72 3.45 -3.67
N VAL A 66 0.10 3.23 -4.82
CA VAL A 66 -1.36 3.32 -4.98
C VAL A 66 -1.91 1.92 -4.79
N VAL A 67 -2.75 1.74 -3.76
CA VAL A 67 -3.32 0.43 -3.40
C VAL A 67 -4.83 0.60 -3.36
N PRO A 68 -5.54 0.29 -4.45
CA PRO A 68 -6.99 0.40 -4.46
C PRO A 68 -7.61 -0.74 -3.63
N LYS A 69 -8.78 -0.52 -3.04
CA LYS A 69 -9.56 -1.61 -2.41
C LYS A 69 -9.98 -2.64 -3.45
N TYR A 70 -10.42 -2.16 -4.62
CA TYR A 70 -10.71 -2.98 -5.79
C TYR A 70 -9.91 -2.49 -7.00
N TRP A 71 -9.31 -3.40 -7.76
CA TRP A 71 -8.72 -3.07 -9.06
C TRP A 71 -9.76 -2.49 -10.00
N VAL A 72 -9.33 -1.54 -10.83
CA VAL A 72 -10.16 -0.96 -11.88
C VAL A 72 -9.70 -1.55 -13.21
N ASN A 73 -10.58 -2.34 -13.83
CA ASN A 73 -10.34 -2.93 -15.14
C ASN A 73 -10.49 -1.90 -16.26
N GLU A 74 -10.03 -2.24 -17.47
CA GLU A 74 -10.10 -1.33 -18.63
C GLU A 74 -11.54 -0.93 -19.00
N ASP A 75 -12.52 -1.78 -18.71
CA ASP A 75 -13.94 -1.53 -18.93
C ASP A 75 -14.61 -0.75 -17.78
N GLY A 76 -13.84 -0.37 -16.75
CA GLY A 76 -14.32 0.32 -15.55
C GLY A 76 -14.95 -0.59 -14.50
N SER A 77 -15.00 -1.91 -14.74
CA SER A 77 -15.46 -2.87 -13.72
C SER A 77 -14.43 -3.02 -12.60
N PHE A 78 -14.89 -3.55 -11.46
CA PHE A 78 -14.04 -3.80 -10.30
C PHE A 78 -13.72 -5.28 -10.14
N SER A 79 -12.48 -5.56 -9.76
CA SER A 79 -12.05 -6.88 -9.28
C SER A 79 -11.35 -6.76 -7.93
N ASP A 80 -11.38 -7.83 -7.15
CA ASP A 80 -10.77 -7.86 -5.83
C ASP A 80 -9.23 -7.78 -5.94
N ASN A 81 -8.61 -7.07 -4.99
CA ASN A 81 -7.16 -6.81 -4.93
C ASN A 81 -6.40 -7.87 -4.11
N ASP A 82 -7.09 -8.71 -3.34
CA ASP A 82 -6.44 -9.70 -2.45
C ASP A 82 -6.23 -11.09 -3.10
N PHE A 83 -6.40 -11.22 -4.42
CA PHE A 83 -6.14 -12.47 -5.17
C PHE A 83 -4.78 -12.51 -5.89
#